data_AF-A0A661THY7-F1
#
_entry.id   AF-A0A661THY7-F1
#
_cell.length_a   1.000
_cell.length_b   1.000
_cell.length_c   1.000
_cell.angle_alpha   90.00
_cell.angle_beta   90.00
_cell.angle_gamma   90.00
#
_symmetry.space_group_name_H-M   'P 1'
#
loop_
_entity.id
_entity.type
_entity.pdbx_description
1 polymer ?
#
loop_
_entity_poly.entity_id
_entity_poly.type
_entity_poly.pdbx_seq_one_letter_code
_entity_poly.pdbx_strand_id
1 'polypeptide(L)'
;MRWLFLPELKEIYLDICSQRNWTPRSLLVKALETIEDFYSKEEPFILLLSLPTGYGKTTLTETLLKYAVNDGHFFSKVVHILPMRSIVDDLANKLKRVFGEDRVAAQHMGLHESPFFAKQCVITTLDTFILNFVKIPPIEFRKVVERGISHYDFVRGMIYSSLVVFDEFHLFSGLGSLKEEMKSLEAAVASIICLSTAGVPVIVATATLPVPMKNYLIEKAEEVVEVKEIKFGNGQRDEFFLKERKSKTISFKIENKTLEGLLQTYS
;
A
#
# COMPACT_ATOMS: atom_id res chain seq x y z
N MET A 1 -29.72 -1.10 12.96
CA MET A 1 -29.72 -2.58 12.96
C MET A 1 -28.80 -3.21 11.89
N ARG A 2 -28.03 -2.43 11.11
CA ARG A 2 -27.13 -2.95 10.04
C ARG A 2 -25.71 -3.30 10.52
N TRP A 3 -25.34 -2.89 11.74
CA TRP A 3 -24.00 -3.05 12.34
C TRP A 3 -23.69 -4.48 12.85
N LEU A 4 -24.69 -5.38 12.88
CA LEU A 4 -24.55 -6.74 13.43
C LEU A 4 -24.05 -7.79 12.40
N PHE A 5 -23.80 -7.40 11.15
CA PHE A 5 -23.50 -8.32 10.04
C PHE A 5 -22.42 -7.79 9.09
N LEU A 6 -21.54 -6.89 9.53
CA LEU A 6 -20.37 -6.59 8.69
C LEU A 6 -19.45 -7.80 8.68
N PRO A 7 -19.13 -8.35 7.50
CA PRO A 7 -18.21 -9.47 7.42
C PRO A 7 -16.83 -8.99 7.88
N GLU A 8 -16.17 -9.86 8.64
CA GLU A 8 -14.79 -9.67 9.06
C GLU A 8 -13.89 -9.50 7.81
N LEU A 9 -12.85 -8.68 7.90
CA LEU A 9 -11.80 -8.51 6.90
C LEU A 9 -11.25 -9.86 6.44
N LYS A 10 -11.04 -10.79 7.38
CA LYS A 10 -10.66 -12.17 7.06
C LYS A 10 -11.69 -12.86 6.19
N GLU A 11 -12.97 -12.78 6.52
CA GLU A 11 -14.06 -13.42 5.76
C GLU A 11 -14.16 -12.84 4.34
N ILE A 12 -14.05 -11.51 4.22
CA ILE A 12 -14.01 -10.82 2.93
C ILE A 12 -12.88 -11.36 2.06
N TYR A 13 -11.69 -11.54 2.65
CA TYR A 13 -10.53 -12.09 1.93
C TYR A 13 -10.74 -13.54 1.51
N LEU A 14 -11.28 -14.38 2.40
CA LEU A 14 -11.58 -15.78 2.10
C LEU A 14 -12.62 -15.91 0.99
N ASP A 15 -13.65 -15.05 0.98
CA ASP A 15 -14.64 -14.97 -0.10
C ASP A 15 -14.00 -14.58 -1.44
N ILE A 16 -13.14 -13.55 -1.46
CA ILE A 16 -12.38 -13.16 -2.67
C ILE A 16 -11.53 -14.33 -3.18
N CYS A 17 -10.84 -15.03 -2.28
CA CYS A 17 -10.05 -16.22 -2.62
C CYS A 17 -10.92 -17.34 -3.19
N SER A 18 -12.07 -17.63 -2.58
CA SER A 18 -13.01 -18.66 -3.03
C SER A 18 -13.55 -18.35 -4.43
N GLN A 19 -14.00 -17.12 -4.67
CA GLN A 19 -14.54 -16.67 -5.96
C GLN A 19 -13.52 -16.78 -7.10
N ARG A 20 -12.23 -16.63 -6.79
CA ARG A 20 -11.13 -16.71 -7.77
C ARG A 20 -10.43 -18.06 -7.80
N ASN A 21 -10.92 -19.03 -7.02
CA ASN A 21 -10.29 -20.34 -6.84
C ASN A 21 -8.80 -20.22 -6.45
N TRP A 22 -8.49 -19.28 -5.56
CA TRP A 22 -7.16 -19.03 -5.03
C TRP A 22 -7.01 -19.63 -3.64
N THR A 23 -5.85 -20.21 -3.37
CA THR A 23 -5.49 -20.62 -2.02
C THR A 23 -5.18 -19.39 -1.17
N PRO A 24 -5.84 -19.21 -0.01
CA PRO A 24 -5.54 -18.12 0.92
C PRO A 24 -4.10 -18.13 1.40
N ARG A 25 -3.51 -16.95 1.55
CA ARG A 25 -2.14 -16.75 2.02
C ARG A 25 -2.13 -16.51 3.51
N SER A 26 -1.42 -17.35 4.26
CA SER A 26 -1.48 -17.33 5.73
C SER A 26 -1.04 -16.00 6.35
N LEU A 27 -0.04 -15.32 5.78
CA LEU A 27 0.38 -14.02 6.30
C LEU A 27 -0.59 -12.89 5.98
N LEU A 28 -1.37 -12.99 4.89
CA LEU A 28 -2.44 -12.03 4.62
C LEU A 28 -3.61 -12.25 5.59
N VAL A 29 -3.98 -13.49 5.86
CA VAL A 29 -4.98 -13.82 6.89
C VAL A 29 -4.56 -13.24 8.23
N LYS A 30 -3.33 -13.53 8.67
CA LYS A 30 -2.79 -12.98 9.92
C LYS A 30 -2.77 -11.45 9.95
N ALA A 31 -2.43 -10.81 8.84
CA ALA A 31 -2.43 -9.35 8.74
C ALA A 31 -3.84 -8.78 8.92
N LEU A 32 -4.85 -9.38 8.28
CA LEU A 32 -6.25 -8.95 8.40
C LEU A 32 -6.77 -9.18 9.83
N GLU A 33 -6.52 -10.35 10.42
CA GLU A 33 -6.86 -10.64 11.83
C GLU A 33 -6.19 -9.63 12.78
N THR A 34 -4.93 -9.28 12.53
CA THR A 34 -4.20 -8.29 13.34
C THR A 34 -4.84 -6.91 13.26
N ILE A 35 -5.31 -6.52 12.07
CA ILE A 35 -6.01 -5.25 11.85
C ILE A 35 -7.33 -5.25 12.64
N GLU A 36 -8.07 -6.35 12.63
CA GLU A 36 -9.33 -6.51 13.38
C GLU A 36 -9.15 -6.49 14.90
N ASP A 37 -8.08 -7.14 15.39
CA ASP A 37 -7.73 -7.13 16.81
C ASP A 37 -7.49 -5.71 17.31
N PHE A 38 -6.78 -4.89 16.53
CA PHE A 38 -6.54 -3.48 16.89
C PHE A 38 -7.82 -2.67 16.89
N TYR A 39 -8.67 -2.87 15.89
CA TYR A 39 -9.95 -2.20 15.82
C TYR A 39 -10.89 -2.56 16.97
N SER A 40 -10.89 -3.83 17.38
CA SER A 40 -11.70 -4.30 18.51
C SER A 40 -11.28 -3.67 19.85
N LYS A 41 -10.04 -3.17 19.93
CA LYS A 41 -9.51 -2.46 21.09
C LYS A 41 -9.60 -0.94 20.98
N GLU A 42 -10.08 -0.41 19.85
CA GLU A 42 -10.08 1.02 19.53
C GLU A 42 -8.68 1.66 19.61
N GLU A 43 -7.64 0.88 19.32
CA GLU A 43 -6.25 1.34 19.39
C GLU A 43 -5.74 1.72 17.99
N PRO A 44 -5.12 2.91 17.83
CA PRO A 44 -4.35 3.19 16.62
C PRO A 44 -3.20 2.19 16.51
N PHE A 45 -2.77 1.89 15.28
CA PHE A 45 -1.68 0.95 15.05
C PHE A 45 -0.89 1.28 13.79
N ILE A 46 0.37 0.83 13.81
CA ILE A 46 1.20 0.69 12.62
C ILE A 46 1.46 -0.80 12.40
N LEU A 47 1.04 -1.31 11.24
CA LEU A 47 1.34 -2.68 10.82
C LEU A 47 2.48 -2.70 9.81
N LEU A 48 3.66 -3.16 10.24
CA LEU A 48 4.80 -3.41 9.36
C LEU A 48 4.66 -4.77 8.68
N LEU A 49 4.43 -4.76 7.37
CA LEU A 49 4.11 -5.93 6.58
C LEU A 49 5.24 -6.23 5.58
N SER A 50 6.13 -7.14 5.97
CA SER A 50 7.25 -7.60 5.13
C SER A 50 6.85 -8.84 4.32
N LEU A 51 6.28 -8.62 3.13
CA LEU A 51 5.78 -9.67 2.24
C LEU A 51 6.47 -9.62 0.88
N PRO A 52 6.89 -10.78 0.33
CA PRO A 52 7.54 -10.82 -0.97
C PRO A 52 6.60 -10.32 -2.08
N THR A 53 7.18 -9.85 -3.19
CA THR A 53 6.41 -9.47 -4.37
C THR A 53 5.49 -10.61 -4.84
N GLY A 54 4.30 -10.29 -5.34
CA GLY A 54 3.33 -11.30 -5.77
C GLY A 54 2.70 -12.13 -4.66
N TYR A 55 2.95 -11.83 -3.38
CA TYR A 55 2.29 -12.51 -2.26
C TYR A 55 0.81 -12.12 -2.10
N GLY A 56 0.36 -11.04 -2.77
CA GLY A 56 -1.04 -10.63 -2.78
C GLY A 56 -1.33 -9.29 -2.10
N LYS A 57 -0.36 -8.36 -2.05
CA LYS A 57 -0.59 -6.98 -1.56
C LYS A 57 -1.74 -6.28 -2.29
N THR A 58 -1.93 -6.54 -3.58
CA THR A 58 -3.11 -6.09 -4.34
C THR A 58 -4.42 -6.61 -3.74
N THR A 59 -4.46 -7.89 -3.36
CA THR A 59 -5.63 -8.51 -2.73
C THR A 59 -5.90 -7.96 -1.34
N LEU A 60 -4.85 -7.56 -0.61
CA LEU A 60 -4.99 -6.81 0.64
C LEU A 60 -5.79 -5.51 0.38
N THR A 61 -5.35 -4.67 -0.54
CA THR A 61 -6.06 -3.42 -0.90
C THR A 61 -7.49 -3.67 -1.35
N GLU A 62 -7.72 -4.71 -2.15
CA GLU A 62 -9.05 -5.12 -2.59
C GLU A 62 -9.96 -5.50 -1.41
N THR A 63 -9.43 -6.25 -0.45
CA THR A 63 -10.16 -6.65 0.76
C THR A 63 -10.54 -5.44 1.59
N LEU A 64 -9.58 -4.54 1.82
CA LEU A 64 -9.81 -3.30 2.56
C LEU A 64 -10.87 -2.42 1.87
N LEU A 65 -10.81 -2.32 0.54
CA LEU A 65 -11.80 -1.56 -0.22
C LEU A 65 -13.20 -2.19 -0.13
N LYS A 66 -13.31 -3.52 -0.25
CA LYS A 66 -14.60 -4.21 -0.12
C LYS A 66 -15.21 -4.00 1.27
N TYR A 67 -14.39 -3.96 2.32
CA TYR A 67 -14.82 -3.55 3.67
C TYR A 67 -15.35 -2.12 3.70
N ALA A 68 -14.57 -1.16 3.18
CA ALA A 68 -14.96 0.26 3.14
C ALA A 68 -16.26 0.52 2.34
N VAL A 69 -16.49 -0.23 1.25
CA VAL A 69 -17.70 -0.12 0.42
C VAL A 69 -18.93 -0.66 1.14
N ASN A 70 -18.76 -1.63 2.03
CA ASN A 70 -19.84 -2.24 2.81
C ASN A 70 -20.16 -1.46 4.09
N ASP A 71 -20.01 -0.13 4.10
CA ASP A 71 -20.23 0.73 5.27
C ASP A 71 -19.33 0.39 6.46
N GLY A 72 -18.07 0.03 6.18
CA GLY A 72 -17.02 -0.26 7.17
C GLY A 72 -17.00 0.74 8.33
N HIS A 73 -16.99 0.23 9.56
CA HIS A 73 -17.18 1.04 10.77
C HIS A 73 -15.89 1.73 11.24
N PHE A 74 -14.72 1.13 10.96
CA PHE A 74 -13.42 1.65 11.39
C PHE A 74 -12.80 2.62 10.40
N PHE A 75 -13.00 2.37 9.11
CA PHE A 75 -12.57 3.25 8.03
C PHE A 75 -13.56 3.15 6.89
N SER A 76 -13.80 4.28 6.22
CA SER A 76 -14.72 4.38 5.08
C SER A 76 -13.99 4.53 3.75
N LYS A 77 -12.65 4.64 3.80
CA LYS A 77 -11.78 4.89 2.65
C LYS A 77 -10.48 4.14 2.73
N VAL A 78 -9.85 3.93 1.58
CA VAL A 78 -8.50 3.37 1.47
C VAL A 78 -7.64 4.30 0.64
N VAL A 79 -6.51 4.73 1.19
CA VAL A 79 -5.49 5.47 0.46
C VAL A 79 -4.27 4.57 0.31
N HIS A 80 -3.97 4.13 -0.91
CA HIS A 80 -2.83 3.27 -1.20
C HIS A 80 -1.74 4.06 -1.90
N ILE A 81 -0.62 4.24 -1.21
CA ILE A 81 0.52 5.03 -1.64
C ILE A 81 1.57 4.11 -2.26
N LEU A 82 2.00 4.43 -3.48
CA LEU A 82 3.02 3.71 -4.23
C LEU A 82 4.15 4.65 -4.67
N PRO A 83 5.35 4.14 -4.96
CA PRO A 83 6.50 4.96 -5.35
C PRO A 83 6.43 5.48 -6.79
N MET A 84 5.75 4.76 -7.69
CA MET A 84 5.79 5.03 -9.14
C MET A 84 4.40 5.17 -9.74
N ARG A 85 4.23 6.15 -10.64
CA ARG A 85 2.97 6.43 -11.35
C ARG A 85 2.45 5.24 -12.13
N SER A 86 3.32 4.50 -12.81
CA SER A 86 2.93 3.31 -13.59
C SER A 86 2.25 2.23 -12.73
N ILE A 87 2.78 1.97 -11.53
CA ILE A 87 2.22 0.98 -10.62
C ILE A 87 0.92 1.50 -9.98
N VAL A 88 0.81 2.82 -9.78
CA VAL A 88 -0.46 3.48 -9.39
C VAL A 88 -1.54 3.22 -10.43
N ASP A 89 -1.25 3.50 -11.70
CA ASP A 89 -2.19 3.33 -12.81
C ASP A 89 -2.61 1.86 -12.96
N ASP A 90 -1.64 0.94 -12.92
CA ASP A 90 -1.89 -0.50 -13.01
C ASP A 90 -2.79 -1.02 -11.89
N LEU A 91 -2.53 -0.61 -10.64
CA LEU A 91 -3.33 -1.04 -9.49
C LEU A 91 -4.73 -0.42 -9.53
N ALA A 92 -4.84 0.88 -9.83
CA ALA A 92 -6.14 1.55 -9.95
C ALA A 92 -7.00 0.92 -11.05
N ASN A 93 -6.42 0.63 -12.23
CA ASN A 93 -7.13 0.00 -13.33
C ASN A 93 -7.61 -1.42 -12.98
N LYS A 94 -6.82 -2.20 -12.23
CA LYS A 94 -7.26 -3.51 -11.73
C LYS A 94 -8.45 -3.39 -10.78
N LEU A 95 -8.41 -2.45 -9.84
CA LEU A 95 -9.48 -2.27 -8.86
C LEU A 95 -10.74 -1.65 -9.49
N LYS A 96 -10.61 -0.73 -10.44
CA LYS A 96 -11.75 -0.16 -11.19
C LYS A 96 -12.57 -1.23 -11.92
N ARG A 97 -11.92 -2.26 -12.49
CA ARG A 97 -12.61 -3.39 -13.12
C ARG A 97 -13.50 -4.17 -12.15
N VAL A 98 -13.22 -4.11 -10.85
CA VAL A 98 -13.95 -4.82 -9.81
C VAL A 98 -15.01 -3.92 -9.14
N PHE A 99 -14.68 -2.67 -8.83
CA PHE A 99 -15.53 -1.79 -8.01
C PHE A 99 -16.17 -0.61 -8.77
N GLY A 100 -15.76 -0.39 -10.02
CA GLY A 100 -16.18 0.73 -10.87
C GLY A 100 -15.31 1.98 -10.70
N GLU A 101 -15.37 2.85 -11.71
CA GLU A 101 -14.62 4.12 -11.74
C GLU A 101 -15.14 5.14 -10.73
N ASP A 102 -16.39 5.01 -10.28
CA ASP A 102 -16.98 5.93 -9.29
C ASP A 102 -16.35 5.77 -7.91
N ARG A 103 -15.80 4.59 -7.61
CA ARG A 103 -15.24 4.26 -6.28
C ARG A 103 -13.73 4.33 -6.22
N VAL A 104 -13.04 4.13 -7.33
CA VAL A 104 -11.58 3.99 -7.40
C VAL A 104 -10.99 5.09 -8.28
N ALA A 105 -9.91 5.71 -7.83
CA ALA A 105 -9.13 6.66 -8.61
C ALA A 105 -7.63 6.39 -8.53
N ALA A 106 -6.95 6.61 -9.65
CA ALA A 106 -5.54 6.96 -9.69
C ALA A 106 -5.40 8.49 -9.50
N GLN A 107 -4.51 8.90 -8.62
CA GLN A 107 -4.26 10.31 -8.32
C GLN A 107 -2.75 10.55 -8.21
N HIS A 108 -2.19 11.29 -9.16
CA HIS A 108 -0.80 11.75 -9.10
C HIS A 108 -0.63 13.05 -9.88
N MET A 109 0.58 13.61 -9.97
CA MET A 109 0.81 14.90 -10.66
C MET A 109 0.46 14.93 -12.16
N GLY A 110 0.18 13.77 -12.77
CA GLY A 110 -0.19 13.67 -14.18
C GLY A 110 -1.64 13.21 -14.39
N LEU A 111 -2.36 12.85 -13.33
CA LEU A 111 -3.70 12.28 -13.41
C LEU A 111 -4.51 12.65 -12.17
N HIS A 112 -5.72 13.19 -12.37
CA HIS A 112 -6.52 13.79 -11.31
C HIS A 112 -7.93 13.22 -11.24
N GLU A 113 -8.06 11.89 -11.10
CA GLU A 113 -9.37 11.23 -11.10
C GLU A 113 -10.14 11.37 -9.78
N SER A 114 -9.46 11.76 -8.71
CA SER A 114 -10.08 12.07 -7.43
C SER A 114 -9.37 13.24 -6.75
N PRO A 115 -9.54 14.47 -7.27
CA PRO A 115 -9.04 15.66 -6.61
C PRO A 115 -9.51 15.67 -5.15
N PHE A 116 -8.61 16.07 -4.25
CA PHE A 116 -8.85 16.05 -2.80
C PHE A 116 -9.20 14.67 -2.19
N PHE A 117 -8.89 13.57 -2.88
CA PHE A 117 -9.14 12.20 -2.40
C PHE A 117 -10.60 11.90 -2.06
N ALA A 118 -11.54 12.49 -2.81
CA ALA A 118 -12.98 12.34 -2.58
C ALA A 118 -13.52 10.90 -2.77
N LYS A 119 -12.89 10.05 -3.61
CA LYS A 119 -13.36 8.67 -3.84
C LYS A 119 -13.08 7.74 -2.65
N GLN A 120 -13.69 6.55 -2.66
CA GLN A 120 -13.54 5.56 -1.58
C GLN A 120 -12.15 4.89 -1.58
N CYS A 121 -11.58 4.65 -2.77
CA CYS A 121 -10.22 4.16 -2.93
C CYS A 121 -9.41 5.13 -3.77
N VAL A 122 -8.30 5.60 -3.23
CA VAL A 122 -7.36 6.45 -3.96
C VAL A 122 -6.01 5.76 -3.97
N ILE A 123 -5.56 5.39 -5.17
CA ILE A 123 -4.21 4.93 -5.41
C ILE A 123 -3.40 6.14 -5.84
N THR A 124 -2.34 6.46 -5.09
CA THR A 124 -1.59 7.72 -5.26
C THR A 124 -0.10 7.49 -5.17
N THR A 125 0.67 8.44 -5.69
CA THR A 125 2.12 8.50 -5.43
C THR A 125 2.43 9.18 -4.10
N LEU A 126 3.60 8.91 -3.53
CA LEU A 126 4.05 9.51 -2.26
C LEU A 126 4.07 11.05 -2.31
N ASP A 127 4.67 11.65 -3.34
CA ASP A 127 4.72 13.11 -3.52
C ASP A 127 3.33 13.76 -3.52
N THR A 128 2.38 13.15 -4.23
CA THR A 128 0.98 13.62 -4.30
C THR A 128 0.27 13.46 -2.96
N PHE A 129 0.51 12.35 -2.25
CA PHE A 129 -0.02 12.14 -0.91
C PHE A 129 0.51 13.21 0.06
N ILE A 130 1.83 13.37 0.14
CA ILE A 130 2.49 14.31 1.06
C ILE A 130 1.97 15.72 0.84
N LEU A 131 1.88 16.18 -0.41
CA LEU A 131 1.40 17.53 -0.73
C LEU A 131 -0.05 17.76 -0.27
N ASN A 132 -0.95 16.80 -0.51
CA ASN A 132 -2.31 16.87 0.02
C ASN A 132 -2.34 16.88 1.56
N PHE A 133 -1.48 16.09 2.20
CA PHE A 133 -1.40 16.00 3.66
C PHE A 133 -0.86 17.28 4.31
N VAL A 134 0.16 17.92 3.72
CA VAL A 134 0.83 19.14 4.23
C VAL A 134 0.20 20.45 3.74
N LYS A 135 -1.10 20.45 3.45
CA LYS A 135 -1.91 21.62 3.11
C LYS A 135 -1.70 22.23 1.72
N ILE A 136 -1.09 21.49 0.80
CA ILE A 136 -0.83 21.93 -0.57
C ILE A 136 -1.49 20.97 -1.57
N PRO A 137 -2.84 20.91 -1.67
CA PRO A 137 -3.50 20.06 -2.66
C PRO A 137 -2.98 20.38 -4.07
N PRO A 138 -2.46 19.39 -4.83
CA PRO A 138 -1.82 19.66 -6.11
C PRO A 138 -2.72 20.37 -7.13
N ILE A 139 -4.03 20.07 -7.11
CA ILE A 139 -5.03 20.72 -7.97
C ILE A 139 -5.19 22.22 -7.69
N GLU A 140 -4.82 22.66 -6.49
CA GLU A 140 -4.86 24.06 -6.05
C GLU A 140 -3.45 24.66 -5.86
N PHE A 141 -2.39 24.01 -6.37
CA PHE A 141 -1.02 24.44 -6.15
C PHE A 141 -0.80 25.93 -6.49
N ARG A 142 -1.33 26.37 -7.64
CA ARG A 142 -1.28 27.78 -8.05
C ARG A 142 -1.94 28.72 -7.04
N LYS A 143 -3.11 28.34 -6.53
CA LYS A 143 -3.87 29.12 -5.53
C LYS A 143 -3.11 29.22 -4.20
N VAL A 144 -2.43 28.14 -3.79
CA VAL A 144 -1.55 28.15 -2.61
C VAL A 144 -0.39 29.11 -2.81
N VAL A 145 0.31 29.04 -3.95
CA VAL A 145 1.48 29.91 -4.21
C VAL A 145 1.09 31.37 -4.34
N GLU A 146 0.02 31.68 -5.08
CA GLU A 146 -0.37 33.07 -5.35
C GLU A 146 -1.08 33.74 -4.17
N ARG A 147 -1.80 32.96 -3.34
CA ARG A 147 -2.74 33.52 -2.36
C ARG A 147 -2.61 32.93 -0.96
N GLY A 148 -1.77 31.92 -0.75
CA GLY A 148 -1.60 31.28 0.56
C GLY A 148 -2.83 30.52 1.07
N ILE A 149 -3.78 30.16 0.18
CA ILE A 149 -5.04 29.52 0.55
C ILE A 149 -5.31 28.26 -0.28
N SER A 150 -5.94 27.26 0.32
CA SER A 150 -6.46 26.06 -0.33
C SER A 150 -7.55 25.41 0.52
N HIS A 151 -8.34 24.52 -0.07
CA HIS A 151 -9.33 23.70 0.60
C HIS A 151 -8.67 22.45 1.21
N TYR A 152 -7.55 22.63 1.91
CA TYR A 152 -6.77 21.51 2.42
C TYR A 152 -7.47 20.70 3.51
N ASP A 153 -8.38 21.31 4.27
CA ASP A 153 -9.11 20.59 5.33
C ASP A 153 -10.02 19.50 4.76
N PHE A 154 -10.54 19.70 3.55
CA PHE A 154 -11.38 18.70 2.88
C PHE A 154 -10.58 17.41 2.58
N VAL A 155 -9.41 17.53 1.95
CA VAL A 155 -8.57 16.35 1.66
C VAL A 155 -7.99 15.72 2.94
N ARG A 156 -7.65 16.53 3.94
CA ARG A 156 -7.21 15.99 5.25
C ARG A 156 -8.33 15.19 5.91
N GLY A 157 -9.58 15.66 5.85
CA GLY A 157 -10.74 14.89 6.31
C GLY A 157 -10.88 13.55 5.59
N MET A 158 -10.69 13.53 4.26
CA MET A 158 -10.70 12.28 3.48
C MET A 158 -9.59 11.33 3.93
N ILE A 159 -8.37 11.83 4.16
CA ILE A 159 -7.23 11.03 4.65
C ILE A 159 -7.49 10.51 6.08
N TYR A 160 -7.99 11.34 6.98
CA TYR A 160 -8.25 10.95 8.37
C TYR A 160 -9.37 9.90 8.52
N SER A 161 -10.28 9.82 7.55
CA SER A 161 -11.33 8.80 7.49
C SER A 161 -10.91 7.48 6.80
N SER A 162 -9.63 7.36 6.42
CA SER A 162 -9.11 6.26 5.62
C SER A 162 -8.23 5.30 6.41
N LEU A 163 -8.05 4.08 5.89
CA LEU A 163 -6.88 3.27 6.17
C LEU A 163 -5.81 3.60 5.11
N VAL A 164 -4.60 3.95 5.58
CA VAL A 164 -3.49 4.36 4.71
C VAL A 164 -2.47 3.25 4.56
N VAL A 165 -2.18 2.87 3.31
CA VAL A 165 -1.18 1.84 2.97
C VAL A 165 0.01 2.51 2.30
N PHE A 166 1.18 2.43 2.92
CA PHE A 166 2.46 2.79 2.30
C PHE A 166 3.09 1.53 1.72
N ASP A 167 3.00 1.33 0.41
CA ASP A 167 3.52 0.14 -0.27
C ASP A 167 4.85 0.41 -0.97
N GLU A 168 5.65 -0.66 -1.09
CA GLU A 168 7.04 -0.66 -1.50
C GLU A 168 7.87 0.41 -0.77
N PHE A 169 7.67 0.50 0.54
CA PHE A 169 8.27 1.54 1.39
C PHE A 169 9.80 1.66 1.27
N HIS A 170 10.47 0.56 0.96
CA HIS A 170 11.93 0.55 0.72
C HIS A 170 12.37 1.39 -0.48
N LEU A 171 11.46 1.69 -1.42
CA LEU A 171 11.75 2.52 -2.59
C LEU A 171 11.65 4.03 -2.29
N PHE A 172 11.12 4.42 -1.14
CA PHE A 172 11.03 5.83 -0.77
C PHE A 172 12.38 6.46 -0.39
N SER A 173 13.43 5.64 -0.29
CA SER A 173 14.80 6.08 0.00
C SER A 173 15.79 5.82 -1.15
N GLY A 174 15.36 5.57 -2.40
CA GLY A 174 16.26 4.99 -3.42
C GLY A 174 16.06 5.44 -4.87
N LEU A 175 15.58 6.67 -5.12
CA LEU A 175 15.31 7.17 -6.48
C LEU A 175 15.97 8.53 -6.78
N GLY A 176 16.99 8.97 -6.01
CA GLY A 176 17.55 10.32 -6.15
C GLY A 176 18.98 10.46 -5.60
N SER A 177 19.41 11.69 -5.33
CA SER A 177 20.66 11.91 -4.59
C SER A 177 20.50 11.51 -3.12
N LEU A 178 21.58 11.08 -2.43
CA LEU A 178 21.55 10.65 -1.02
C LEU A 178 20.79 11.64 -0.09
N LYS A 179 20.86 12.95 -0.36
CA LYS A 179 20.14 13.98 0.42
C LYS A 179 18.64 14.03 0.12
N GLU A 180 18.24 13.85 -1.13
CA GLU A 180 16.82 13.83 -1.51
C GLU A 180 16.15 12.54 -1.05
N GLU A 181 16.89 11.43 -1.06
CA GLU A 181 16.46 10.13 -0.56
C GLU A 181 16.11 10.17 0.94
N MET A 182 16.95 10.82 1.75
CA MET A 182 16.67 11.00 3.18
C MET A 182 15.42 11.85 3.41
N LYS A 183 15.25 12.95 2.66
CA LYS A 183 14.06 13.83 2.81
C LYS A 183 12.75 13.12 2.48
N SER A 184 12.74 12.29 1.44
CA SER A 184 11.56 11.51 1.06
C SER A 184 11.18 10.49 2.14
N LEU A 185 12.17 9.78 2.69
CA LEU A 185 11.97 8.87 3.81
C LEU A 185 11.48 9.60 5.07
N GLU A 186 12.12 10.70 5.45
CA GLU A 186 11.73 11.53 6.60
C GLU A 186 10.29 12.04 6.47
N ALA A 187 9.90 12.53 5.28
CA ALA A 187 8.54 12.97 5.01
C ALA A 187 7.52 11.83 5.12
N ALA A 188 7.86 10.64 4.61
CA ALA A 188 7.02 9.46 4.72
C ALA A 188 6.86 9.02 6.18
N VAL A 189 7.96 8.91 6.93
CA VAL A 189 7.94 8.54 8.36
C VAL A 189 7.16 9.58 9.18
N ALA A 190 7.44 10.87 9.00
CA ALA A 190 6.71 11.93 9.69
C ALA A 190 5.20 11.87 9.40
N SER A 191 4.82 11.54 8.17
CA SER A 191 3.41 11.37 7.80
C SER A 191 2.79 10.15 8.49
N ILE A 192 3.49 9.01 8.51
CA ILE A 192 3.05 7.80 9.22
C ILE A 192 2.80 8.11 10.70
N ILE A 193 3.74 8.80 11.35
CA ILE A 193 3.60 9.18 12.76
C ILE A 193 2.40 10.11 12.96
N CYS A 194 2.30 11.20 12.18
CA CYS A 194 1.19 12.16 12.31
C CYS A 194 -0.18 11.51 12.07
N LEU A 195 -0.28 10.58 11.11
CA LEU A 195 -1.50 9.82 10.85
C LEU A 195 -1.86 8.94 12.05
N SER A 196 -0.89 8.19 12.56
CA SER A 196 -1.11 7.24 13.65
C SER A 196 -1.47 7.96 14.96
N THR A 197 -0.82 9.10 15.27
CA THR A 197 -1.22 9.97 16.39
C THR A 197 -2.66 10.47 16.25
N ALA A 198 -3.12 10.71 15.03
CA ALA A 198 -4.47 11.18 14.75
C ALA A 198 -5.52 10.05 14.73
N GLY A 199 -5.15 8.82 15.12
CA GLY A 199 -6.07 7.68 15.14
C GLY A 199 -6.21 6.97 13.78
N VAL A 200 -5.43 7.35 12.77
CA VAL A 200 -5.51 6.74 11.44
C VAL A 200 -4.72 5.42 11.42
N PRO A 201 -5.35 4.29 11.04
CA PRO A 201 -4.63 3.03 10.89
C PRO A 201 -3.70 3.06 9.69
N VAL A 202 -2.45 2.65 9.90
CA VAL A 202 -1.40 2.66 8.87
C VAL A 202 -0.81 1.28 8.65
N ILE A 203 -0.72 0.88 7.38
CA ILE A 203 0.02 -0.32 6.95
C ILE A 203 1.27 0.14 6.20
N VAL A 204 2.44 -0.34 6.60
CA VAL A 204 3.70 -0.13 5.87
C VAL A 204 4.12 -1.45 5.25
N ALA A 205 3.85 -1.61 3.96
CA ALA A 205 4.10 -2.83 3.21
C ALA A 205 5.39 -2.74 2.38
N THR A 206 6.19 -3.81 2.41
CA THR A 206 7.46 -3.85 1.66
C THR A 206 7.93 -5.29 1.43
N ALA A 207 8.66 -5.53 0.34
CA ALA A 207 9.31 -6.82 0.12
C ALA A 207 10.47 -7.06 1.09
N THR A 208 11.30 -6.03 1.27
CA THR A 208 12.45 -6.04 2.16
C THR A 208 12.62 -4.64 2.71
N LEU A 209 12.56 -4.47 4.03
CA LEU A 209 12.90 -3.19 4.66
C LEU A 209 14.37 -3.24 5.12
N PRO A 210 15.26 -2.38 4.59
CA PRO A 210 16.60 -2.23 5.15
C PRO A 210 16.54 -1.96 6.65
N VAL A 211 17.40 -2.61 7.43
CA VAL A 211 17.44 -2.51 8.89
C VAL A 211 17.50 -1.05 9.38
N PRO A 212 18.31 -0.14 8.78
CA PRO A 212 18.35 1.25 9.22
C PRO A 212 16.99 1.97 9.07
N MET A 213 16.29 1.77 7.95
CA MET A 213 14.98 2.37 7.71
C MET A 213 13.94 1.82 8.68
N LYS A 214 13.97 0.50 8.92
CA LYS A 214 13.09 -0.16 9.88
C LYS A 214 13.28 0.41 11.27
N ASN A 215 14.53 0.45 11.74
CA ASN A 215 14.85 0.93 13.08
C ASN A 215 14.44 2.39 13.24
N TYR A 216 14.71 3.23 12.24
CA TYR A 216 14.29 4.63 12.24
C TYR A 216 12.76 4.80 12.34
N LEU A 217 12.00 4.01 11.58
CA LEU A 217 10.54 4.02 11.65
C LEU A 217 10.03 3.54 13.01
N ILE A 218 10.55 2.41 13.52
CA ILE A 218 10.14 1.83 14.80
C ILE A 218 10.45 2.78 15.96
N GLU A 219 11.68 3.33 15.99
CA GLU A 219 12.10 4.28 17.02
C GLU A 219 11.14 5.46 17.11
N LYS A 220 10.72 6.02 15.97
CA LYS A 220 9.77 7.15 15.93
C LYS A 220 8.33 6.74 16.21
N ALA A 221 7.97 5.49 15.92
CA ALA A 221 6.61 5.00 16.05
C ALA A 221 6.27 4.54 17.46
N GLU A 222 7.18 3.84 18.14
CA GLU A 222 6.99 3.33 19.50
C GLU A 222 6.84 4.46 20.54
N GLU A 223 7.27 5.68 20.21
CA GLU A 223 7.00 6.88 21.02
C GLU A 223 5.50 7.25 21.07
N VAL A 224 4.69 6.74 20.14
CA VAL A 224 3.34 7.25 19.85
C VAL A 224 2.27 6.17 19.81
N VAL A 225 2.58 5.01 19.22
CA VAL A 225 1.58 3.99 18.87
C VAL A 225 2.18 2.58 18.89
N GLU A 226 1.35 1.55 19.11
CA GLU A 226 1.78 0.17 19.00
C GLU A 226 2.18 -0.16 17.55
N VAL A 227 3.37 -0.76 17.40
CA VAL A 227 3.88 -1.27 16.13
C VAL A 227 3.86 -2.78 16.14
N LYS A 228 3.11 -3.40 15.23
CA LYS A 228 3.16 -4.85 15.00
C LYS A 228 3.89 -5.16 13.70
N GLU A 229 4.72 -6.21 13.74
CA GLU A 229 5.44 -6.70 12.57
C GLU A 229 4.96 -8.08 12.16
N ILE A 230 4.69 -8.24 10.86
CA ILE A 230 4.47 -9.53 10.21
C ILE A 230 5.50 -9.67 9.08
N LYS A 231 6.33 -10.71 9.16
CA LYS A 231 7.45 -10.91 8.24
C LYS A 231 7.49 -12.31 7.67
N PHE A 232 7.64 -12.40 6.35
CA PHE A 232 7.94 -13.64 5.65
C PHE A 232 9.40 -14.06 5.89
N GLY A 233 9.63 -15.30 6.35
CA GLY A 233 10.96 -15.92 6.34
C GLY A 233 11.57 -16.32 7.71
N ASN A 234 11.02 -15.86 8.83
CA ASN A 234 11.46 -16.25 10.19
C ASN A 234 10.36 -17.06 10.89
N GLY A 235 10.31 -18.37 10.69
CA GLY A 235 9.33 -19.28 11.31
C GLY A 235 7.92 -19.26 10.72
N GLN A 236 7.52 -18.16 10.07
CA GLN A 236 6.28 -18.08 9.30
C GLN A 236 6.59 -18.23 7.81
N ARG A 237 6.61 -19.48 7.33
CA ARG A 237 6.79 -19.83 5.92
C ARG A 237 5.47 -20.27 5.33
N ASP A 238 5.04 -19.61 4.28
CA ASP A 238 3.97 -20.09 3.42
C ASP A 238 4.57 -21.10 2.43
N GLU A 239 4.58 -22.37 2.83
CA GLU A 239 5.14 -23.45 2.01
C GLU A 239 4.44 -23.56 0.65
N PHE A 240 3.15 -23.25 0.60
CA PHE A 240 2.37 -23.26 -0.64
C PHE A 240 2.86 -22.17 -1.59
N PHE A 241 3.04 -20.94 -1.11
CA PHE A 241 3.65 -19.86 -1.89
C PHE A 241 5.06 -20.20 -2.40
N LEU A 242 5.89 -20.83 -1.55
CA LEU A 242 7.23 -21.25 -1.95
C LEU A 242 7.20 -22.33 -3.04
N LYS A 243 6.30 -23.31 -2.94
CA LYS A 243 6.09 -24.34 -3.96
C LYS A 243 5.62 -23.74 -5.27
N GLU A 244 4.65 -22.82 -5.22
CA GLU A 244 4.15 -22.12 -6.40
C GLU A 244 5.26 -21.30 -7.09
N ARG A 245 6.08 -20.55 -6.35
CA ARG A 245 7.21 -19.82 -6.94
C ARG A 245 8.27 -20.73 -7.54
N LYS A 246 8.59 -21.85 -6.89
CA LYS A 246 9.51 -22.85 -7.46
C LYS A 246 8.96 -23.43 -8.77
N SER A 247 7.66 -23.69 -8.86
CA SER A 247 7.03 -24.18 -10.10
C SER A 247 7.06 -23.18 -11.26
N LYS A 248 7.10 -21.87 -10.95
CA LYS A 248 7.20 -20.77 -11.92
C LYS A 248 8.64 -20.36 -12.24
N THR A 249 9.64 -21.02 -11.66
CA THR A 249 11.06 -20.68 -11.92
C THR A 249 11.43 -21.19 -13.32
N ILE A 250 11.53 -20.26 -14.26
CA ILE A 250 11.99 -20.51 -15.63
C ILE A 250 13.42 -21.07 -15.57
N SER A 251 13.62 -22.28 -16.08
CA SER A 251 14.95 -22.87 -16.22
C SER A 251 15.68 -22.17 -17.37
N PHE A 252 16.65 -21.31 -17.04
CA PHE A 252 17.58 -20.79 -18.06
C PHE A 252 18.60 -21.87 -18.40
N LYS A 253 18.51 -22.41 -19.62
CA LYS A 253 19.63 -23.13 -20.24
C LYS A 253 20.57 -22.08 -20.83
N ILE A 254 21.74 -21.92 -20.23
CA ILE A 254 22.84 -21.18 -20.86
C ILE A 254 23.43 -22.13 -21.91
N GLU A 255 23.09 -21.91 -23.19
CA GLU A 255 23.83 -22.52 -24.30
C GLU A 255 25.12 -21.74 -24.50
N ASN A 256 26.27 -22.32 -24.14
CA ASN A 256 27.57 -21.83 -24.56
C ASN A 256 27.74 -22.13 -26.06
N LYS A 257 27.23 -21.24 -26.93
CA LYS A 257 27.63 -21.22 -28.34
C LYS A 257 28.95 -20.47 -28.45
N THR A 258 30.01 -21.16 -28.86
CA THR A 258 31.25 -20.54 -29.31
C THR A 258 30.97 -19.65 -30.52
N LEU A 259 31.66 -18.51 -30.63
CA LEU A 259 31.52 -17.53 -31.72
C LEU A 259 31.61 -18.15 -33.12
N GLU A 260 32.38 -19.23 -33.28
CA GLU A 260 32.51 -19.99 -34.53
C GLU A 260 31.20 -20.65 -34.99
N GLY A 261 30.35 -21.08 -34.05
CA GLY A 261 29.05 -21.71 -34.35
C GLY A 261 27.97 -20.72 -34.77
N LEU A 262 28.11 -19.42 -34.44
CA LEU A 262 27.18 -18.36 -34.86
C LEU A 262 27.50 -17.85 -36.27
N LEU A 263 28.76 -17.91 -36.70
CA LEU A 263 29.18 -17.45 -38.04
C LEU A 263 28.84 -18.45 -39.16
N GLN A 264 28.77 -19.75 -38.85
CA GLN A 264 28.32 -20.77 -39.82
C GLN A 264 26.81 -20.74 -40.11
N THR A 265 26.01 -20.04 -39.30
CA THR A 265 24.56 -19.96 -39.52
C THR A 265 24.17 -18.83 -40.50
N TYR A 266 25.13 -18.00 -40.92
CA TYR A 266 24.92 -16.85 -41.81
C TYR A 266 25.76 -16.94 -43.11
N SER A 267 26.22 -18.14 -43.49
CA SER A 267 26.82 -18.44 -44.80
C SER A 267 25.92 -19.40 -45.57
#